data_AF-A0A7W5SG17-F1
#
_entry.id   AF-A0A7W5SG17-F1
#
_cell.length_a   1.000
_cell.length_b   1.000
_cell.length_c   1.000
_cell.angle_alpha   90.00
_cell.angle_beta   90.00
_cell.angle_gamma   90.00
#
_symmetry.space_group_name_H-M   'P 1'
#
loop_
_entity.id
_entity.type
_entity.pdbx_description
1 polymer ?
#
loop_
_entity_poly.entity_id
_entity_poly.type
_entity_poly.pdbx_seq_one_letter_code
_entity_poly.pdbx_strand_id
1 'polypeptide(L)'
;MQVDIIETLEDLRSLKDGWDRIYELDPEAHAFLSWTWISSWFASRGLPWFVLAAREEADDPHVAFFPIQLGTGFERGRGFYNVVVTGGSYFAPNTGILCDPFFAGAAMSAFAECLRAFAWRSLHLDDIDRSSERIGLFLQQFPASDFNGERIKRRPDDPEAAGKIDPEIHVHATLPADFSSFLDEKLHRHARRNIRRCLRDLDGSATLRVTHGGSETVAEDLETLLSLWQKQWAWRDPNYLRYTLDNARAVLPDCMRGGDLLLPILWRDETPIAAAAILIDHPRKRLSVFLTARDVAVRDGSPGLMLHAHTVRWAIENGFRIYDLGPGDYAHKYLFGSVSRRVERYRIDTRTGRNLGEQLDPHCLLIALARVKSLQAAGDLSDAEIGCRQILAVAPEHAEALALYRDIAASRMLWQAISPDESVSLKGADQQAIERAEAEKQCRAAIAANPSDFDAVHRLGILLMLRGEAREAEVEIMRALELRPDSAAAHCTHGNILAAFRDFEGAIVRYDRTIALDPSHAVAHNNKGNALRHLGRPDEALASYEKALAIRPDYRQALANRAALFDAEDDILPPINQVSRFPLNV
;
A
#
# COMPACT_ATOMS: atom_id res chain seq x y z
N MET A 1 1.85 -3.37 -34.76
CA MET A 1 2.46 -2.20 -34.11
C MET A 1 3.55 -2.68 -33.18
N GLN A 2 4.66 -1.95 -33.14
CA GLN A 2 5.72 -2.15 -32.16
C GLN A 2 5.42 -1.34 -30.90
N VAL A 3 5.75 -1.90 -29.73
CA VAL A 3 5.66 -1.21 -28.44
C VAL A 3 7.05 -1.15 -27.83
N ASP A 4 7.56 0.07 -27.64
CA ASP A 4 8.78 0.31 -26.88
C ASP A 4 8.42 0.48 -25.40
N ILE A 5 9.20 -0.13 -24.51
CA ILE A 5 9.00 -0.04 -23.06
C ILE A 5 10.00 0.98 -22.52
N ILE A 6 9.49 2.11 -22.04
CA ILE A 6 10.31 3.18 -21.47
C ILE A 6 10.27 3.10 -19.96
N GLU A 7 11.44 2.98 -19.33
CA GLU A 7 11.59 2.75 -17.89
C GLU A 7 12.56 3.73 -17.21
N THR A 8 13.23 4.60 -17.98
CA THR A 8 14.18 5.59 -17.46
C THR A 8 13.67 7.02 -17.66
N LEU A 9 14.01 7.91 -16.74
CA LEU A 9 13.65 9.33 -16.86
C LEU A 9 14.34 10.01 -18.05
N GLU A 10 15.50 9.52 -18.49
CA GLU A 10 16.21 10.03 -19.65
C GLU A 10 15.45 9.71 -20.94
N ASP A 11 15.09 8.45 -21.13
CA ASP A 11 14.31 8.01 -22.30
C ASP A 11 12.91 8.62 -22.30
N LEU A 12 12.29 8.74 -21.11
CA LEU A 12 11.00 9.42 -20.98
C LEU A 12 11.09 10.85 -21.54
N ARG A 13 12.12 11.63 -21.17
CA ARG A 13 12.30 13.02 -21.66
C ARG A 13 12.36 13.11 -23.17
N SER A 14 12.89 12.09 -23.85
CA SER A 14 12.92 12.05 -25.32
C SER A 14 11.53 11.98 -25.95
N LEU A 15 10.52 11.50 -25.21
CA LEU A 15 9.15 11.40 -25.70
C LEU A 15 8.36 12.71 -25.66
N LYS A 16 8.87 13.76 -25.01
CA LYS A 16 8.08 14.97 -24.70
C LYS A 16 7.35 15.54 -25.91
N ASP A 17 8.06 15.78 -27.01
CA ASP A 17 7.46 16.43 -28.18
C ASP A 17 6.41 15.53 -28.87
N GLY A 18 6.66 14.22 -28.89
CA GLY A 18 5.68 13.23 -29.34
C GLY A 18 4.46 13.16 -28.42
N TRP A 19 4.67 13.20 -27.10
CA TRP A 19 3.63 13.19 -26.09
C TRP A 19 2.71 14.39 -26.22
N ASP A 20 3.27 15.60 -26.29
CA ASP A 20 2.49 16.83 -26.43
C ASP A 20 1.68 16.85 -27.73
N ARG A 21 2.26 16.36 -28.84
CA ARG A 21 1.55 16.19 -30.11
C ARG A 21 0.34 15.27 -29.98
N ILE A 22 0.52 14.07 -29.41
CA ILE A 22 -0.60 13.13 -29.24
C ILE A 22 -1.61 13.69 -28.22
N TYR A 23 -1.16 14.41 -27.20
CA TYR A 23 -2.01 15.06 -26.21
C TYR A 23 -2.99 16.04 -26.86
N GLU A 24 -2.51 16.84 -27.81
CA GLU A 24 -3.37 17.77 -28.56
C GLU A 24 -4.41 17.05 -29.42
N LEU A 25 -4.00 15.96 -30.09
CA LEU A 25 -4.85 15.17 -31.00
C LEU A 25 -5.92 14.34 -30.29
N ASP A 26 -5.61 13.78 -29.12
CA ASP A 26 -6.45 12.78 -28.46
C ASP A 26 -7.66 13.42 -27.72
N PRO A 27 -8.91 13.21 -28.18
CA PRO A 27 -10.10 13.81 -27.59
C PRO A 27 -10.39 13.34 -26.15
N GLU A 28 -9.80 12.23 -25.72
CA GLU A 28 -9.91 11.70 -24.35
C GLU A 28 -8.79 12.21 -23.43
N ALA A 29 -7.80 12.95 -23.95
CA ALA A 29 -6.73 13.52 -23.14
C ALA A 29 -7.25 14.53 -22.10
N HIS A 30 -6.58 14.58 -20.96
CA HIS A 30 -6.92 15.44 -19.83
C HIS A 30 -5.68 15.72 -18.97
N ALA A 31 -5.74 16.74 -18.12
CA ALA A 31 -4.60 17.23 -17.33
C ALA A 31 -3.74 16.15 -16.63
N PHE A 32 -4.35 15.08 -16.10
CA PHE A 32 -3.60 13.98 -15.46
C PHE A 32 -2.81 13.05 -16.42
N LEU A 33 -2.96 13.25 -17.73
CA LEU A 33 -2.15 12.63 -18.79
C LEU A 33 -1.24 13.65 -19.47
N SER A 34 -1.18 14.89 -18.98
CA SER A 34 -0.26 15.88 -19.54
C SER A 34 1.18 15.44 -19.29
N TRP A 35 2.08 15.87 -20.17
CA TRP A 35 3.50 15.63 -19.99
C TRP A 35 4.00 16.08 -18.61
N THR A 36 3.64 17.31 -18.20
CA THR A 36 4.02 17.87 -16.89
C THR A 36 3.57 16.96 -15.75
N TRP A 37 2.31 16.51 -15.77
CA TRP A 37 1.79 15.66 -14.69
C TRP A 37 2.50 14.31 -14.64
N ILE A 38 2.57 13.59 -15.76
CA ILE A 38 3.11 12.23 -15.80
C ILE A 38 4.62 12.21 -15.52
N SER A 39 5.38 13.14 -16.11
CA SER A 39 6.83 13.20 -15.91
C SER A 39 7.18 13.56 -14.46
N SER A 40 6.49 14.52 -13.84
CA SER A 40 6.67 14.85 -12.42
C SER A 40 6.19 13.75 -11.50
N TRP A 41 5.08 13.09 -11.84
CA TRP A 41 4.59 11.93 -11.08
C TRP A 41 5.64 10.82 -11.08
N PHE A 42 6.18 10.42 -12.23
CA PHE A 42 7.19 9.37 -12.30
C PHE A 42 8.53 9.77 -11.67
N ALA A 43 8.96 11.02 -11.83
CA ALA A 43 10.17 11.52 -11.18
C ALA A 43 10.10 11.53 -9.64
N SER A 44 8.89 11.59 -9.07
CA SER A 44 8.68 11.61 -7.61
C SER A 44 8.51 10.24 -6.97
N ARG A 45 8.54 9.14 -7.74
CA ARG A 45 8.19 7.79 -7.26
C ARG A 45 9.41 6.90 -7.16
N GLY A 46 9.51 6.17 -6.06
CA GLY A 46 10.46 5.07 -5.89
C GLY A 46 9.94 3.72 -6.41
N LEU A 47 8.70 3.65 -6.90
CA LEU A 47 8.12 2.44 -7.50
C LEU A 47 8.48 2.35 -8.98
N PRO A 48 8.71 1.13 -9.53
CA PRO A 48 8.89 0.95 -10.95
C PRO A 48 7.68 1.47 -11.73
N TRP A 49 7.97 2.19 -12.80
CA TRP A 49 6.98 2.72 -13.72
C TRP A 49 7.45 2.48 -15.14
N PHE A 50 6.49 2.40 -16.06
CA PHE A 50 6.75 2.21 -17.48
C PHE A 50 5.87 3.12 -18.30
N VAL A 51 6.35 3.54 -19.46
CA VAL A 51 5.50 4.03 -20.54
C VAL A 51 5.61 3.02 -21.67
N LEU A 52 4.48 2.39 -22.01
CA LEU A 52 4.38 1.61 -23.23
C LEU A 52 4.12 2.60 -24.37
N ALA A 53 5.08 2.75 -25.29
CA ALA A 53 5.00 3.70 -26.39
C ALA A 53 4.82 2.94 -27.71
N ALA A 54 3.66 3.09 -28.36
CA ALA A 54 3.33 2.36 -29.58
C ALA A 54 3.67 3.16 -30.84
N ARG A 55 4.14 2.46 -31.87
CA ARG A 55 4.41 2.99 -33.22
C ARG A 55 4.09 1.94 -34.28
N GLU A 56 3.84 2.38 -35.51
CA GLU A 56 3.56 1.46 -36.63
C GLU A 56 4.80 0.66 -37.01
N GLU A 57 5.86 1.34 -37.43
CA GLU A 57 7.15 0.77 -37.79
C GLU A 57 8.31 1.33 -36.95
N ALA A 58 9.49 0.73 -37.08
CA ALA A 58 10.66 0.99 -36.22
C ALA A 58 11.34 2.35 -36.43
N ASP A 59 10.94 3.13 -37.42
CA ASP A 59 11.42 4.50 -37.64
C ASP A 59 10.30 5.55 -37.52
N ASP A 60 9.08 5.10 -37.26
CA ASP A 60 7.91 5.97 -37.13
C ASP A 60 7.86 6.65 -35.76
N PRO A 61 7.30 7.87 -35.68
CA PRO A 61 7.04 8.51 -34.41
C PRO A 61 5.96 7.76 -33.63
N HIS A 62 6.05 7.78 -32.30
CA HIS A 62 5.03 7.16 -31.45
C HIS A 62 3.66 7.80 -31.63
N VAL A 63 2.63 6.94 -31.69
CA VAL A 63 1.23 7.31 -31.93
C VAL A 63 0.34 7.09 -30.71
N ALA A 64 0.83 6.38 -29.70
CA ALA A 64 0.14 6.19 -28.43
C ALA A 64 1.12 5.96 -27.27
N PHE A 65 0.69 6.31 -26.07
CA PHE A 65 1.42 6.15 -24.82
C PHE A 65 0.51 5.60 -23.73
N PHE A 66 0.94 4.52 -23.08
CA PHE A 66 0.28 3.97 -21.91
C PHE A 66 1.20 4.07 -20.68
N PRO A 67 1.09 5.14 -19.89
CA PRO A 67 1.80 5.24 -18.62
C PRO A 67 1.21 4.25 -17.61
N ILE A 68 2.05 3.42 -17.01
CA ILE A 68 1.69 2.41 -16.00
C ILE A 68 2.70 2.41 -14.85
N GLN A 69 2.30 1.84 -13.72
CA GLN A 69 3.17 1.58 -12.58
C GLN A 69 3.01 0.14 -12.11
N LEU A 70 4.10 -0.40 -11.58
CA LEU A 70 4.14 -1.75 -11.05
C LEU A 70 4.15 -1.72 -9.53
N GLY A 71 3.03 -2.13 -8.95
CA GLY A 71 2.89 -2.41 -7.54
C GLY A 71 3.37 -3.82 -7.18
N THR A 72 3.82 -3.98 -5.93
CA THR A 72 4.18 -5.29 -5.35
C THR A 72 3.27 -5.56 -4.16
N GLY A 73 2.23 -6.36 -4.32
CA GLY A 73 1.39 -6.80 -3.22
C GLY A 73 1.99 -7.98 -2.44
N PHE A 74 1.41 -8.31 -1.31
CA PHE A 74 1.81 -9.44 -0.47
C PHE A 74 0.58 -10.14 0.13
N GLU A 75 0.53 -11.47 0.09
CA GLU A 75 -0.56 -12.25 0.67
C GLU A 75 0.04 -13.30 1.61
N ARG A 76 -0.36 -13.28 2.88
CA ARG A 76 0.15 -14.22 3.90
C ARG A 76 -0.03 -15.66 3.45
N GLY A 77 1.02 -16.46 3.61
CA GLY A 77 1.08 -17.86 3.19
C GLY A 77 1.17 -18.08 1.67
N ARG A 78 1.06 -17.03 0.84
CA ARG A 78 1.18 -17.12 -0.63
C ARG A 78 2.36 -16.33 -1.20
N GLY A 79 2.84 -15.32 -0.47
CA GLY A 79 3.97 -14.50 -0.87
C GLY A 79 3.58 -13.25 -1.67
N PHE A 80 4.56 -12.71 -2.40
CA PHE A 80 4.40 -11.51 -3.19
C PHE A 80 3.66 -11.77 -4.50
N TYR A 81 3.02 -10.73 -5.01
CA TYR A 81 2.41 -10.69 -6.34
C TYR A 81 2.56 -9.28 -6.93
N ASN A 82 2.51 -9.19 -8.25
CA ASN A 82 2.63 -7.91 -8.95
C ASN A 82 1.27 -7.40 -9.41
N VAL A 83 1.08 -6.08 -9.33
CA VAL A 83 -0.11 -5.40 -9.79
C VAL A 83 0.31 -4.31 -10.76
N VAL A 84 -0.26 -4.29 -11.95
CA VAL A 84 -0.11 -3.16 -12.86
C VAL A 84 -1.26 -2.18 -12.58
N VAL A 85 -0.92 -0.91 -12.39
CA VAL A 85 -1.89 0.18 -12.28
C VAL A 85 -1.55 1.23 -13.32
N THR A 86 -2.52 2.06 -13.68
CA THR A 86 -2.30 3.19 -14.59
C THR A 86 -1.43 4.27 -13.93
N GLY A 87 -0.67 4.99 -14.74
CA GLY A 87 0.21 6.06 -14.27
C GLY A 87 -0.59 7.18 -13.61
N GLY A 88 -0.30 7.46 -12.34
CA GLY A 88 -1.05 8.43 -11.53
C GLY A 88 -2.15 7.82 -10.67
N SER A 89 -2.44 6.52 -10.78
CA SER A 89 -3.50 5.85 -10.03
C SER A 89 -3.42 6.09 -8.52
N TYR A 90 -4.59 6.01 -7.88
CA TYR A 90 -4.85 6.29 -6.46
C TYR A 90 -4.69 7.74 -6.00
N PHE A 91 -4.00 8.59 -6.78
CA PHE A 91 -3.89 10.03 -6.50
C PHE A 91 -4.61 10.88 -7.55
N ALA A 92 -4.49 10.55 -8.83
CA ALA A 92 -5.21 11.20 -9.90
C ALA A 92 -6.62 10.59 -10.07
N PRO A 93 -7.67 11.42 -10.20
CA PRO A 93 -9.05 10.98 -10.34
C PRO A 93 -9.45 10.57 -11.76
N ASN A 94 -8.56 10.65 -12.76
CA ASN A 94 -8.72 10.02 -14.07
C ASN A 94 -7.31 9.70 -14.57
N THR A 95 -7.08 8.48 -15.05
CA THR A 95 -5.82 8.04 -15.64
C THR A 95 -6.14 7.18 -16.86
N GLY A 96 -5.17 6.91 -17.73
CA GLY A 96 -5.48 6.11 -18.91
C GLY A 96 -4.39 6.11 -19.96
N ILE A 97 -4.83 6.06 -21.21
CA ILE A 97 -4.00 5.88 -22.38
C ILE A 97 -4.12 7.13 -23.23
N LEU A 98 -2.99 7.64 -23.71
CA LEU A 98 -2.93 8.71 -24.67
C LEU A 98 -2.77 8.11 -26.06
N CYS A 99 -3.62 8.46 -27.02
CA CYS A 99 -3.60 7.80 -28.32
C CYS A 99 -4.15 8.69 -29.43
N ASP A 100 -3.47 8.71 -30.57
CA ASP A 100 -4.06 9.19 -31.81
C ASP A 100 -5.30 8.33 -32.13
N PRO A 101 -6.49 8.94 -32.29
CA PRO A 101 -7.73 8.21 -32.53
C PRO A 101 -7.69 7.30 -33.76
N PHE A 102 -6.93 7.67 -34.79
CA PHE A 102 -6.79 6.87 -36.01
C PHE A 102 -6.19 5.50 -35.71
N PHE A 103 -5.30 5.43 -34.72
CA PHE A 103 -4.54 4.24 -34.36
C PHE A 103 -5.11 3.47 -33.17
N ALA A 104 -6.23 3.92 -32.58
CA ALA A 104 -6.73 3.42 -31.30
C ALA A 104 -6.86 1.89 -31.24
N GLY A 105 -7.49 1.25 -32.23
CA GLY A 105 -7.68 -0.21 -32.21
C GLY A 105 -6.37 -1.00 -32.27
N ALA A 106 -5.43 -0.58 -33.12
CA ALA A 106 -4.13 -1.23 -33.24
C ALA A 106 -3.27 -1.02 -32.00
N ALA A 107 -3.27 0.20 -31.44
CA ALA A 107 -2.54 0.54 -30.23
C ALA A 107 -3.06 -0.23 -29.00
N MET A 108 -4.39 -0.33 -28.81
CA MET A 108 -4.97 -1.09 -27.69
C MET A 108 -4.60 -2.58 -27.75
N SER A 109 -4.63 -3.15 -28.96
CA SER A 109 -4.24 -4.54 -29.18
C SER A 109 -2.76 -4.77 -28.84
N ALA A 110 -1.89 -3.86 -29.31
CA ALA A 110 -0.46 -3.93 -29.07
C ALA A 110 -0.09 -3.72 -27.58
N PHE A 111 -0.74 -2.77 -26.89
CA PHE A 111 -0.53 -2.57 -25.45
C PHE A 111 -0.99 -3.77 -24.62
N ALA A 112 -2.14 -4.36 -24.95
CA ALA A 112 -2.60 -5.55 -24.24
C ALA A 112 -1.68 -6.76 -24.49
N GLU A 113 -1.19 -6.93 -25.72
CA GLU A 113 -0.19 -7.96 -26.04
C GLU A 113 1.11 -7.76 -25.26
N CYS A 114 1.63 -6.53 -25.25
CA CYS A 114 2.81 -6.17 -24.47
C CYS A 114 2.59 -6.47 -22.97
N LEU A 115 1.45 -6.05 -22.39
CA LEU A 115 1.14 -6.32 -20.99
C LEU A 115 1.02 -7.80 -20.68
N ARG A 116 0.49 -8.64 -21.57
CA ARG A 116 0.45 -10.10 -21.33
C ARG A 116 1.83 -10.76 -21.26
N ALA A 117 2.89 -10.06 -21.70
CA ALA A 117 4.27 -10.52 -21.54
C ALA A 117 4.90 -10.13 -20.18
N PHE A 118 4.29 -9.21 -19.43
CA PHE A 118 4.75 -8.83 -18.09
C PHE A 118 4.33 -9.88 -17.04
N ALA A 119 5.06 -9.94 -15.93
CA ALA A 119 4.78 -10.87 -14.84
C ALA A 119 3.88 -10.24 -13.75
N TRP A 120 2.57 -10.11 -14.02
CA TRP A 120 1.60 -9.55 -13.08
C TRP A 120 0.40 -10.47 -12.79
N ARG A 121 -0.22 -10.27 -11.61
CA ARG A 121 -1.43 -10.97 -11.17
C ARG A 121 -2.70 -10.17 -11.44
N SER A 122 -2.66 -8.86 -11.23
CA SER A 122 -3.80 -7.99 -11.47
C SER A 122 -3.42 -6.75 -12.27
N LEU A 123 -4.30 -6.32 -13.17
CA LEU A 123 -4.23 -5.06 -13.90
C LEU A 123 -5.43 -4.20 -13.49
N HIS A 124 -5.15 -2.99 -13.02
CA HIS A 124 -6.16 -2.04 -12.57
C HIS A 124 -6.22 -0.86 -13.55
N LEU A 125 -7.43 -0.59 -14.04
CA LEU A 125 -7.75 0.60 -14.82
C LEU A 125 -8.70 1.45 -13.98
N ASP A 126 -8.17 2.52 -13.38
CA ASP A 126 -8.91 3.37 -12.45
C ASP A 126 -9.46 4.63 -13.13
N ASP A 127 -10.71 4.93 -12.79
CA ASP A 127 -11.41 6.17 -13.13
C ASP A 127 -11.44 6.46 -14.64
N ILE A 128 -11.90 5.45 -15.38
CA ILE A 128 -12.11 5.48 -16.83
C ILE A 128 -13.48 6.07 -17.15
N ASP A 129 -13.59 6.95 -18.14
CA ASP A 129 -14.89 7.40 -18.62
C ASP A 129 -15.69 6.22 -19.21
N ARG A 130 -16.93 6.01 -18.74
CA ARG A 130 -17.80 4.92 -19.22
C ARG A 130 -18.03 4.94 -20.74
N SER A 131 -17.92 6.11 -21.37
CA SER A 131 -18.10 6.28 -22.82
C SER A 131 -16.84 6.01 -23.65
N SER A 132 -15.71 5.65 -23.03
CA SER A 132 -14.46 5.35 -23.76
C SER A 132 -14.57 4.04 -24.54
N GLU A 133 -14.77 4.14 -25.85
CA GLU A 133 -14.71 3.00 -26.77
C GLU A 133 -13.32 2.35 -26.78
N ARG A 134 -12.28 3.17 -26.62
CA ARG A 134 -10.89 2.73 -26.57
C ARG A 134 -10.62 1.75 -25.44
N ILE A 135 -11.12 2.02 -24.23
CA ILE A 135 -10.99 1.07 -23.13
C ILE A 135 -11.82 -0.20 -23.38
N GLY A 136 -12.98 -0.09 -24.01
CA GLY A 136 -13.74 -1.25 -24.50
C GLY A 136 -12.91 -2.17 -25.40
N LEU A 137 -12.20 -1.59 -26.39
CA LEU A 137 -11.31 -2.32 -27.29
C LEU A 137 -10.14 -2.97 -26.56
N PHE A 138 -9.57 -2.28 -25.57
CA PHE A 138 -8.47 -2.79 -24.74
C PHE A 138 -8.91 -3.98 -23.87
N LEU A 139 -10.07 -3.88 -23.21
CA LEU A 139 -10.61 -4.94 -22.35
C LEU A 139 -10.90 -6.24 -23.13
N GLN A 140 -11.31 -6.12 -24.41
CA GLN A 140 -11.56 -7.29 -25.28
C GLN A 140 -10.31 -8.13 -25.54
N GLN A 141 -9.12 -7.59 -25.32
CA GLN A 141 -7.85 -8.29 -25.51
C GLN A 141 -7.50 -9.25 -24.36
N PHE A 142 -8.34 -9.34 -23.33
CA PHE A 142 -8.13 -10.22 -22.17
C PHE A 142 -9.22 -11.31 -22.14
N PRO A 143 -8.98 -12.47 -22.78
CA PRO A 143 -10.02 -13.49 -22.91
C PRO A 143 -10.34 -14.15 -21.55
N ALA A 144 -11.62 -14.49 -21.35
CA ALA A 144 -12.10 -15.14 -20.13
C ALA A 144 -11.49 -16.54 -19.90
N SER A 145 -10.85 -17.12 -20.93
CA SER A 145 -10.02 -18.31 -20.79
C SER A 145 -8.80 -18.09 -19.92
N ASP A 146 -8.29 -16.88 -19.79
CA ASP A 146 -7.01 -16.65 -19.10
C ASP A 146 -7.13 -15.63 -17.97
N PHE A 147 -8.17 -14.79 -18.05
CA PHE A 147 -8.38 -13.67 -17.15
C PHE A 147 -9.81 -13.62 -16.60
N ASN A 148 -9.94 -13.03 -15.41
CA ASN A 148 -11.20 -12.65 -14.81
C ASN A 148 -11.28 -11.12 -14.84
N GLY A 149 -12.01 -10.57 -15.81
CA GLY A 149 -12.30 -9.14 -15.89
C GLY A 149 -13.57 -8.78 -15.13
N GLU A 150 -13.51 -7.82 -14.23
CA GLU A 150 -14.67 -7.30 -13.52
C GLU A 150 -14.66 -5.77 -13.37
N ARG A 151 -15.85 -5.18 -13.38
CA ARG A 151 -16.04 -3.78 -13.02
C ARG A 151 -16.08 -3.65 -11.50
N ILE A 152 -15.13 -2.90 -10.94
CA ILE A 152 -15.03 -2.68 -9.51
C ILE A 152 -15.86 -1.47 -9.12
N LYS A 153 -16.80 -1.66 -8.18
CA LYS A 153 -17.56 -0.54 -7.62
C LYS A 153 -16.70 0.28 -6.66
N ARG A 154 -16.62 1.60 -6.86
CA ARG A 154 -15.93 2.49 -5.92
C ARG A 154 -16.75 2.59 -4.63
N ARG A 155 -16.09 2.36 -3.48
CA ARG A 155 -16.67 2.65 -2.16
C ARG A 155 -16.43 4.12 -1.84
N PRO A 156 -17.40 4.82 -1.22
CA PRO A 156 -17.20 6.21 -0.83
C PRO A 156 -16.09 6.32 0.22
N ASP A 157 -15.24 7.33 0.06
CA ASP A 157 -14.07 7.58 0.92
C ASP A 157 -14.50 7.88 2.37
N ASP A 158 -15.66 8.53 2.52
CA ASP A 158 -16.29 8.86 3.79
C ASP A 158 -17.39 7.84 4.15
N PRO A 159 -17.23 7.08 5.26
CA PRO A 159 -18.26 6.16 5.74
C PRO A 159 -19.62 6.84 6.02
N GLU A 160 -19.64 8.11 6.41
CA GLU A 160 -20.87 8.86 6.65
C GLU A 160 -21.57 9.30 5.35
N ALA A 161 -20.80 9.40 4.26
CA ALA A 161 -21.30 9.60 2.92
C ALA A 161 -21.76 8.28 2.26
N ALA A 162 -21.52 7.13 2.89
CA ALA A 162 -21.92 5.85 2.37
C ALA A 162 -23.44 5.77 2.17
N GLY A 163 -23.85 5.49 0.93
CA GLY A 163 -25.26 5.45 0.52
C GLY A 163 -25.89 6.82 0.24
N LYS A 164 -25.16 7.94 0.41
CA LYS A 164 -25.63 9.30 0.10
C LYS A 164 -24.91 9.93 -1.09
N ILE A 165 -23.64 9.59 -1.27
CA ILE A 165 -22.80 10.09 -2.37
C ILE A 165 -22.34 8.91 -3.21
N ASP A 166 -22.48 9.03 -4.54
CA ASP A 166 -21.89 8.10 -5.50
C ASP A 166 -20.52 8.61 -5.97
N PRO A 167 -19.41 7.99 -5.53
CA PRO A 167 -18.07 8.45 -5.87
C PRO A 167 -17.68 8.15 -7.33
N GLU A 168 -18.48 7.38 -8.07
CA GLU A 168 -18.30 7.13 -9.52
C GLU A 168 -18.92 8.24 -10.39
N ILE A 169 -19.65 9.17 -9.79
CA ILE A 169 -20.21 10.32 -10.51
C ILE A 169 -19.20 11.47 -10.47
N HIS A 170 -18.77 11.93 -11.64
CA HIS A 170 -17.99 13.15 -11.79
C HIS A 170 -18.89 14.30 -12.23
N VAL A 171 -18.75 15.44 -11.56
CA VAL A 171 -19.62 16.62 -11.77
C VAL A 171 -18.82 17.74 -12.41
N HIS A 172 -19.34 18.33 -13.49
CA HIS A 172 -18.70 19.47 -14.15
C HIS A 172 -19.71 20.50 -14.65
N ALA A 173 -19.33 21.77 -14.71
CA ALA A 173 -20.12 22.84 -15.30
C ALA A 173 -19.61 23.20 -16.70
N THR A 174 -20.54 23.45 -17.61
CA THR A 174 -20.23 24.05 -18.92
C THR A 174 -20.26 25.57 -18.79
N LEU A 175 -19.18 26.21 -19.26
CA LEU A 175 -18.97 27.65 -19.14
C LEU A 175 -19.29 28.32 -20.48
N PRO A 176 -20.24 29.27 -20.52
CA PRO A 176 -20.56 30.05 -21.72
C PRO A 176 -19.48 31.12 -21.99
N ALA A 177 -19.66 31.89 -23.07
CA ALA A 177 -18.70 32.88 -23.52
C ALA A 177 -18.50 34.06 -22.56
N ASP A 178 -19.49 34.37 -21.73
CA ASP A 178 -19.43 35.48 -20.79
C ASP A 178 -20.12 35.15 -19.45
N PHE A 179 -19.73 35.90 -18.41
CA PHE A 179 -20.19 35.63 -17.05
C PHE A 179 -21.68 35.97 -16.84
N SER A 180 -22.24 36.91 -17.60
CA SER A 180 -23.67 37.23 -17.51
C SER A 180 -24.51 36.04 -18.01
N SER A 181 -24.14 35.48 -19.17
CA SER A 181 -24.76 34.27 -19.71
C SER A 181 -24.63 33.09 -18.75
N PHE A 182 -23.49 32.94 -18.07
CA PHE A 182 -23.34 31.91 -17.02
C PHE A 182 -24.38 32.11 -15.90
N LEU A 183 -24.47 33.33 -15.37
CA LEU A 183 -25.44 33.64 -14.32
C LEU A 183 -26.87 33.40 -14.78
N ASP A 184 -27.23 33.82 -15.99
CA ASP A 184 -28.61 33.89 -16.44
C ASP A 184 -29.13 32.59 -17.08
N GLU A 185 -28.27 31.81 -17.72
CA GLU A 185 -28.65 30.57 -18.43
C GLU A 185 -28.33 29.31 -17.65
N LYS A 186 -27.19 29.27 -16.92
CA LYS A 186 -26.74 28.05 -16.23
C LYS A 186 -27.27 27.94 -14.80
N LEU A 187 -27.47 29.07 -14.13
CA LEU A 187 -27.83 29.07 -12.71
C LEU A 187 -29.33 29.25 -12.49
N HIS A 188 -29.88 28.41 -11.61
CA HIS A 188 -31.21 28.61 -11.05
C HIS A 188 -31.25 29.84 -10.11
N ARG A 189 -32.44 30.38 -9.86
CA ARG A 189 -32.66 31.66 -9.14
C ARG A 189 -31.88 31.78 -7.82
N HIS A 190 -31.89 30.74 -6.98
CA HIS A 190 -31.23 30.77 -5.67
C HIS A 190 -29.70 30.72 -5.79
N ALA A 191 -29.15 29.86 -6.66
CA ALA A 191 -27.72 29.81 -6.91
C ALA A 191 -27.20 31.14 -7.48
N ARG A 192 -27.90 31.71 -8.46
CA ARG A 192 -27.59 33.02 -9.05
C ARG A 192 -27.50 34.12 -7.99
N ARG A 193 -28.50 34.18 -7.09
CA ARG A 193 -28.50 35.14 -5.97
C ARG A 193 -27.30 34.93 -5.05
N ASN A 194 -26.97 33.68 -4.71
CA ASN A 194 -25.86 33.37 -3.81
C ASN A 194 -24.51 33.74 -4.43
N ILE A 195 -24.27 33.38 -5.70
CA ILE A 195 -23.04 33.71 -6.43
C ILE A 195 -22.88 35.23 -6.58
N ARG A 196 -23.94 35.95 -6.98
CA ARG A 196 -23.92 37.43 -7.05
C ARG A 196 -23.58 38.09 -5.72
N ARG A 197 -24.09 37.54 -4.60
CA ARG A 197 -23.76 38.02 -3.27
C ARG A 197 -22.31 37.74 -2.90
N CYS A 198 -21.82 36.50 -3.07
CA CYS A 198 -20.43 36.17 -2.76
C CYS A 198 -19.44 37.06 -3.54
N LEU A 199 -19.70 37.30 -4.83
CA LEU A 199 -18.84 38.17 -5.64
C LEU A 199 -18.94 39.64 -5.22
N ARG A 200 -20.13 40.14 -4.89
CA ARG A 200 -20.28 41.50 -4.36
C ARG A 200 -19.57 41.68 -3.03
N ASP A 201 -19.69 40.71 -2.14
CA ASP A 201 -19.03 40.73 -0.83
C ASP A 201 -17.51 40.68 -1.00
N LEU A 202 -17.00 39.92 -1.99
CA LEU A 202 -15.59 39.89 -2.32
C LEU A 202 -15.11 41.22 -2.93
N ASP A 203 -15.72 41.65 -4.03
CA ASP A 203 -15.28 42.81 -4.81
C ASP A 203 -15.45 44.15 -4.05
N GLY A 204 -16.40 44.21 -3.11
CA GLY A 204 -16.71 45.40 -2.32
C GLY A 204 -16.04 45.44 -0.94
N SER A 205 -15.29 44.41 -0.55
CA SER A 205 -14.67 44.34 0.78
C SER A 205 -13.29 45.00 0.82
N ALA A 206 -12.99 45.70 1.91
CA ALA A 206 -11.65 46.17 2.22
C ALA A 206 -10.76 45.09 2.86
N THR A 207 -11.37 44.01 3.37
CA THR A 207 -10.66 42.95 4.12
C THR A 207 -10.56 41.66 3.32
N LEU A 208 -11.39 41.42 2.31
CA LEU A 208 -11.34 40.20 1.51
C LEU A 208 -10.57 40.44 0.21
N ARG A 209 -9.66 39.53 -0.12
CA ARG A 209 -8.93 39.52 -1.39
C ARG A 209 -8.67 38.10 -1.87
N VAL A 210 -8.58 37.90 -3.18
CA VAL A 210 -8.07 36.66 -3.76
C VAL A 210 -6.71 36.93 -4.39
N THR A 211 -5.71 36.13 -4.03
CA THR A 211 -4.42 36.06 -4.76
C THR A 211 -4.37 34.82 -5.61
N HIS A 212 -3.53 34.83 -6.64
CA HIS A 212 -3.19 33.65 -7.42
C HIS A 212 -1.71 33.37 -7.22
N GLY A 213 -1.38 32.15 -6.80
CA GLY A 213 0.02 31.77 -6.65
C GLY A 213 0.76 31.78 -8.00
N GLY A 214 2.04 32.11 -7.95
CA GLY A 214 2.94 32.13 -9.11
C GLY A 214 4.12 31.19 -8.93
N SER A 215 4.96 31.08 -9.95
CA SER A 215 6.16 30.21 -9.93
C SER A 215 7.14 30.56 -8.81
N GLU A 216 7.21 31.83 -8.42
CA GLU A 216 8.11 32.31 -7.35
C GLU A 216 7.53 32.09 -5.94
N THR A 217 6.20 32.01 -5.81
CA THR A 217 5.50 31.90 -4.52
C THR A 217 4.91 30.52 -4.26
N VAL A 218 5.00 29.60 -5.23
CA VAL A 218 4.30 28.30 -5.21
C VAL A 218 4.57 27.48 -3.96
N ALA A 219 5.78 27.53 -3.40
CA ALA A 219 6.10 26.80 -2.18
C ALA A 219 5.26 27.30 -0.99
N GLU A 220 5.21 28.62 -0.77
CA GLU A 220 4.48 29.24 0.34
C GLU A 220 2.95 29.14 0.14
N ASP A 221 2.48 29.39 -1.07
CA ASP A 221 1.07 29.32 -1.41
C ASP A 221 0.53 27.89 -1.34
N LEU A 222 1.33 26.90 -1.75
CA LEU A 222 0.96 25.50 -1.63
C LEU A 222 0.90 25.08 -0.16
N GLU A 223 1.90 25.44 0.66
CA GLU A 223 1.84 25.14 2.10
C GLU A 223 0.63 25.78 2.79
N THR A 224 0.21 26.97 2.33
CA THR A 224 -1.04 27.60 2.79
C THR A 224 -2.26 26.72 2.51
N LEU A 225 -2.40 26.24 1.27
CA LEU A 225 -3.46 25.30 0.90
C LEU A 225 -3.40 24.00 1.71
N LEU A 226 -2.22 23.39 1.79
CA LEU A 226 -2.03 22.10 2.46
C LEU A 226 -2.29 22.20 3.98
N SER A 227 -1.93 23.31 4.61
CA SER A 227 -2.23 23.59 6.02
C SER A 227 -3.74 23.72 6.28
N LEU A 228 -4.45 24.44 5.41
CA LEU A 228 -5.92 24.50 5.48
C LEU A 228 -6.55 23.12 5.27
N TRP A 229 -6.03 22.36 4.30
CA TRP A 229 -6.53 21.02 3.99
C TRP A 229 -6.33 20.06 5.16
N GLN A 230 -5.15 20.08 5.79
CA GLN A 230 -4.85 19.32 7.00
C GLN A 230 -5.83 19.70 8.12
N LYS A 231 -6.02 20.99 8.42
CA LYS A 231 -6.97 21.42 9.47
C LYS A 231 -8.40 20.94 9.20
N GLN A 232 -8.82 20.93 7.94
CA GLN A 232 -10.16 20.52 7.54
C GLN A 232 -10.38 19.00 7.62
N TRP A 233 -9.35 18.20 7.29
CA TRP A 233 -9.51 16.76 7.03
C TRP A 233 -8.67 15.82 7.91
N ALA A 234 -7.72 16.31 8.72
CA ALA A 234 -6.78 15.47 9.47
C ALA A 234 -7.42 14.46 10.42
N TRP A 235 -8.62 14.73 10.91
CA TRP A 235 -9.35 13.85 11.82
C TRP A 235 -9.84 12.55 11.16
N ARG A 236 -9.85 12.46 9.82
CA ARG A 236 -10.42 11.32 9.08
C ARG A 236 -9.47 10.14 8.97
N ASP A 237 -8.29 10.37 8.41
CA ASP A 237 -7.30 9.32 8.13
C ASP A 237 -5.89 9.94 8.03
N PRO A 238 -5.02 9.73 9.03
CA PRO A 238 -3.66 10.26 9.04
C PRO A 238 -2.77 9.74 7.89
N ASN A 239 -2.98 8.51 7.43
CA ASN A 239 -2.18 7.91 6.35
C ASN A 239 -2.59 8.48 5.00
N TYR A 240 -3.89 8.58 4.75
CA TYR A 240 -4.42 9.23 3.55
C TYR A 240 -4.05 10.71 3.48
N LEU A 241 -4.07 11.41 4.62
CA LEU A 241 -3.58 12.77 4.75
C LEU A 241 -2.12 12.86 4.29
N ARG A 242 -1.23 12.08 4.90
CA ARG A 242 0.20 12.10 4.55
C ARG A 242 0.43 11.82 3.08
N TYR A 243 -0.20 10.75 2.56
CA TYR A 243 -0.12 10.39 1.14
C TYR A 243 -0.54 11.56 0.23
N THR A 244 -1.69 12.18 0.50
CA THR A 244 -2.21 13.28 -0.32
C THR A 244 -1.28 14.49 -0.30
N LEU A 245 -0.81 14.89 0.90
CA LEU A 245 0.04 16.06 1.06
C LEU A 245 1.42 15.86 0.41
N ASP A 246 2.06 14.71 0.64
CA ASP A 246 3.39 14.41 0.09
C ASP A 246 3.35 14.37 -1.44
N ASN A 247 2.30 13.79 -2.02
CA ASN A 247 2.12 13.74 -3.47
C ASN A 247 1.81 15.11 -4.07
N ALA A 248 1.02 15.94 -3.38
CA ALA A 248 0.73 17.31 -3.83
C ALA A 248 2.00 18.16 -3.87
N ARG A 249 2.86 18.06 -2.85
CA ARG A 249 4.17 18.73 -2.80
C ARG A 249 5.10 18.31 -3.93
N ALA A 250 5.01 17.05 -4.35
CA ALA A 250 5.89 16.52 -5.37
C ALA A 250 5.51 16.94 -6.81
N VAL A 251 4.22 17.12 -7.09
CA VAL A 251 3.72 17.29 -8.47
C VAL A 251 3.25 18.72 -8.77
N LEU A 252 2.58 19.38 -7.82
CA LEU A 252 1.96 20.68 -8.08
C LEU A 252 2.96 21.83 -8.35
N PRO A 253 4.16 21.88 -7.75
CA PRO A 253 5.15 22.89 -8.11
C PRO A 253 5.56 22.83 -9.58
N ASP A 254 5.66 21.64 -10.15
CA ASP A 254 6.02 21.45 -11.56
C ASP A 254 4.88 21.88 -12.47
N CYS A 255 3.64 21.57 -12.09
CA CYS A 255 2.44 22.07 -12.78
C CYS A 255 2.40 23.60 -12.77
N MET A 256 2.76 24.26 -11.66
CA MET A 256 2.85 25.72 -11.61
C MET A 256 3.92 26.26 -12.56
N ARG A 257 5.12 25.65 -12.57
CA ARG A 257 6.20 26.05 -13.48
C ARG A 257 5.85 25.84 -14.96
N GLY A 258 5.04 24.82 -15.26
CA GLY A 258 4.51 24.54 -16.59
C GLY A 258 3.35 25.45 -17.03
N GLY A 259 2.78 26.25 -16.11
CA GLY A 259 1.58 27.05 -16.40
C GLY A 259 0.28 26.24 -16.38
N ASP A 260 0.32 25.04 -15.78
CA ASP A 260 -0.76 24.05 -15.73
C ASP A 260 -1.50 24.04 -14.37
N LEU A 261 -1.23 25.01 -13.49
CA LEU A 261 -1.85 25.12 -12.17
C LEU A 261 -2.34 26.55 -11.89
N LEU A 262 -3.61 26.65 -11.49
CA LEU A 262 -4.18 27.83 -10.85
C LEU A 262 -4.29 27.56 -9.35
N LEU A 263 -3.74 28.46 -8.53
CA LEU A 263 -3.70 28.32 -7.07
C LEU A 263 -4.34 29.57 -6.40
N PRO A 264 -5.67 29.74 -6.46
CA PRO A 264 -6.31 30.89 -5.85
C PRO A 264 -6.43 30.73 -4.33
N ILE A 265 -6.09 31.78 -3.59
CA ILE A 265 -6.17 31.85 -2.13
C ILE A 265 -7.05 33.04 -1.74
N LEU A 266 -8.12 32.77 -1.00
CA LEU A 266 -8.99 33.77 -0.41
C LEU A 266 -8.47 34.14 0.98
N TRP A 267 -8.21 35.44 1.16
CA TRP A 267 -7.72 36.04 2.40
C TRP A 267 -8.82 36.86 3.06
N ARG A 268 -8.76 36.92 4.39
CA ARG A 268 -9.39 37.94 5.22
C ARG A 268 -8.28 38.64 5.99
N ASP A 269 -8.05 39.90 5.65
CA ASP A 269 -6.86 40.64 6.02
C ASP A 269 -5.60 39.85 5.61
N GLU A 270 -4.76 39.46 6.57
CA GLU A 270 -3.58 38.62 6.35
C GLU A 270 -3.80 37.14 6.64
N THR A 271 -5.04 36.73 6.95
CA THR A 271 -5.36 35.33 7.26
C THR A 271 -5.95 34.61 6.05
N PRO A 272 -5.35 33.51 5.57
CA PRO A 272 -5.93 32.70 4.50
C PRO A 272 -7.11 31.89 5.04
N ILE A 273 -8.27 32.03 4.40
CA ILE A 273 -9.54 31.41 4.86
C ILE A 273 -10.10 30.37 3.88
N ALA A 274 -9.65 30.37 2.62
CA ALA A 274 -9.89 29.29 1.67
C ALA A 274 -8.81 29.26 0.60
N ALA A 275 -8.51 28.08 0.06
CA ALA A 275 -7.58 27.92 -1.05
C ALA A 275 -8.00 26.72 -1.91
N ALA A 276 -7.55 26.72 -3.16
CA ALA A 276 -7.76 25.60 -4.08
C ALA A 276 -6.54 25.39 -4.97
N ALA A 277 -6.22 24.14 -5.30
CA ALA A 277 -5.34 23.78 -6.41
C ALA A 277 -6.22 23.31 -7.57
N ILE A 278 -6.12 23.97 -8.71
CA ILE A 278 -6.95 23.72 -9.89
C ILE A 278 -6.02 23.50 -11.09
N LEU A 279 -6.08 22.31 -11.67
CA LEU A 279 -5.28 22.00 -12.85
C LEU A 279 -5.88 22.67 -14.08
N ILE A 280 -5.01 23.22 -14.91
CA ILE A 280 -5.36 23.91 -16.15
C ILE A 280 -5.04 22.99 -17.32
N ASP A 281 -6.04 22.74 -18.16
CA ASP A 281 -5.89 22.06 -19.44
C ASP A 281 -6.15 23.08 -20.56
N HIS A 282 -5.06 23.63 -21.10
CA HIS A 282 -5.11 24.67 -22.12
C HIS A 282 -5.73 24.20 -23.44
N PRO A 283 -5.33 23.04 -24.01
CA PRO A 283 -5.91 22.56 -25.26
C PRO A 283 -7.40 22.23 -25.14
N ARG A 284 -7.86 21.71 -23.98
CA ARG A 284 -9.28 21.35 -23.78
C ARG A 284 -10.10 22.49 -23.18
N LYS A 285 -9.47 23.63 -22.86
CA LYS A 285 -10.10 24.78 -22.19
C LYS A 285 -10.87 24.33 -20.96
N ARG A 286 -10.23 23.48 -20.14
CA ARG A 286 -10.82 22.90 -18.92
C ARG A 286 -10.01 23.30 -17.69
N LEU A 287 -10.73 23.53 -16.60
CA LEU A 287 -10.16 23.63 -15.25
C LEU A 287 -10.65 22.44 -14.43
N SER A 288 -9.74 21.70 -13.81
CA SER A 288 -10.06 20.54 -12.97
C SER A 288 -9.70 20.84 -11.52
N VAL A 289 -10.73 20.95 -10.68
CA VAL A 289 -10.58 21.16 -9.24
C VAL A 289 -9.93 19.92 -8.64
N PHE A 290 -8.70 20.07 -8.15
CA PHE A 290 -7.91 18.96 -7.62
C PHE A 290 -7.98 18.89 -6.10
N LEU A 291 -7.57 19.96 -5.41
CA LEU A 291 -7.67 20.08 -3.95
C LEU A 291 -8.38 21.38 -3.58
N THR A 292 -9.27 21.32 -2.60
CA THR A 292 -9.92 22.51 -2.03
C THR A 292 -9.92 22.43 -0.51
N ALA A 293 -9.68 23.57 0.12
CA ALA A 293 -9.70 23.68 1.57
C ALA A 293 -10.25 25.03 2.00
N ARG A 294 -10.83 25.05 3.20
CA ARG A 294 -11.27 26.26 3.88
C ARG A 294 -10.99 26.16 5.38
N ASP A 295 -10.88 27.32 6.01
CA ASP A 295 -10.95 27.39 7.46
C ASP A 295 -12.37 27.03 7.91
N VAL A 296 -12.48 25.96 8.69
CA VAL A 296 -13.74 25.46 9.22
C VAL A 296 -14.28 26.33 10.36
N ALA A 297 -13.44 27.16 10.99
CA ALA A 297 -13.83 28.10 12.02
C ALA A 297 -14.59 29.31 11.45
N VAL A 298 -14.35 29.66 10.18
CA VAL A 298 -15.06 30.74 9.50
C VAL A 298 -16.45 30.25 9.08
N ARG A 299 -17.49 30.76 9.77
CA ARG A 299 -18.90 30.37 9.57
C ARG A 299 -19.69 31.34 8.69
N ASP A 300 -19.20 32.56 8.52
CA ASP A 300 -19.83 33.62 7.73
C ASP A 300 -19.28 33.65 6.29
N GLY A 301 -20.00 34.29 5.36
CA GLY A 301 -19.51 34.60 3.99
C GLY A 301 -19.36 33.43 3.01
N SER A 302 -19.45 32.16 3.46
CA SER A 302 -19.27 30.95 2.65
C SER A 302 -17.96 30.94 1.82
N PRO A 303 -16.77 30.90 2.48
CA PRO A 303 -15.47 31.06 1.81
C PRO A 303 -15.25 30.12 0.61
N GLY A 304 -15.66 28.85 0.73
CA GLY A 304 -15.55 27.88 -0.36
C GLY A 304 -16.40 28.25 -1.59
N LEU A 305 -17.65 28.69 -1.38
CA LEU A 305 -18.51 29.12 -2.49
C LEU A 305 -17.96 30.39 -3.15
N MET A 306 -17.44 31.33 -2.35
CA MET A 306 -16.83 32.55 -2.83
C MET A 306 -15.61 32.26 -3.71
N LEU A 307 -14.73 31.35 -3.27
CA LEU A 307 -13.56 30.96 -4.05
C LEU A 307 -13.95 30.25 -5.36
N HIS A 308 -14.92 29.34 -5.33
CA HIS A 308 -15.44 28.72 -6.56
C HIS A 308 -16.08 29.74 -7.51
N ALA A 309 -16.88 30.68 -7.00
CA ALA A 309 -17.51 31.73 -7.80
C ALA A 309 -16.47 32.64 -8.47
N HIS A 310 -15.43 33.04 -7.72
CA HIS A 310 -14.31 33.81 -8.24
C HIS A 310 -13.60 33.04 -9.36
N THR A 311 -13.26 31.78 -9.12
CA THR A 311 -12.58 30.92 -10.09
C THR A 311 -13.41 30.72 -11.36
N VAL A 312 -14.72 30.49 -11.25
CA VAL A 312 -15.60 30.34 -12.42
C VAL A 312 -15.65 31.63 -13.25
N ARG A 313 -15.73 32.79 -12.59
CA ARG A 313 -15.64 34.09 -13.28
C ARG A 313 -14.32 34.24 -14.02
N TRP A 314 -13.20 33.99 -13.33
CA TRP A 314 -11.86 34.03 -13.92
C TRP A 314 -11.73 33.08 -15.11
N ALA A 315 -12.27 31.85 -14.99
CA ALA A 315 -12.24 30.85 -16.05
C ALA A 315 -12.91 31.35 -17.33
N ILE A 316 -14.12 31.90 -17.20
CA ILE A 316 -14.88 32.45 -18.33
C ILE A 316 -14.14 33.63 -18.96
N GLU A 317 -13.64 34.55 -18.14
CA GLU A 317 -12.88 35.73 -18.60
C GLU A 317 -11.58 35.34 -19.34
N ASN A 318 -11.01 34.17 -19.03
CA ASN A 318 -9.82 33.61 -19.69
C ASN A 318 -10.16 32.58 -20.78
N GLY A 319 -11.42 32.49 -21.20
CA GLY A 319 -11.84 31.66 -22.34
C GLY A 319 -11.92 30.15 -22.07
N PHE A 320 -11.93 29.73 -20.81
CA PHE A 320 -12.19 28.34 -20.42
C PHE A 320 -13.67 27.98 -20.60
N ARG A 321 -13.93 26.72 -20.97
CA ARG A 321 -15.26 26.21 -21.33
C ARG A 321 -15.81 25.18 -20.36
N ILE A 322 -14.96 24.59 -19.53
CA ILE A 322 -15.34 23.53 -18.60
C ILE A 322 -14.74 23.80 -17.22
N TYR A 323 -15.57 23.72 -16.19
CA TYR A 323 -15.16 23.69 -14.79
C TYR A 323 -15.51 22.34 -14.16
N ASP A 324 -14.52 21.45 -14.06
CA ASP A 324 -14.67 20.09 -13.54
C ASP A 324 -14.49 20.10 -12.01
N LEU A 325 -15.55 19.76 -11.30
CA LEU A 325 -15.62 19.70 -9.83
C LEU A 325 -15.24 18.30 -9.30
N GLY A 326 -14.90 17.35 -10.18
CA GLY A 326 -14.39 16.03 -9.82
C GLY A 326 -15.40 15.07 -9.20
N PRO A 327 -14.94 14.02 -8.49
CA PRO A 327 -15.75 12.88 -8.05
C PRO A 327 -16.74 13.20 -6.93
N GLY A 328 -17.87 12.48 -6.92
CA GLY A 328 -18.96 12.58 -5.96
C GLY A 328 -20.05 13.58 -6.39
N ASP A 329 -21.30 13.12 -6.37
CA ASP A 329 -22.54 13.87 -6.66
C ASP A 329 -23.02 14.75 -5.48
N TYR A 330 -22.09 15.41 -4.80
CA TYR A 330 -22.42 16.32 -3.70
C TYR A 330 -23.35 17.46 -4.17
N ALA A 331 -24.45 17.69 -3.45
CA ALA A 331 -25.48 18.68 -3.82
C ALA A 331 -24.92 20.08 -4.12
N HIS A 332 -23.88 20.53 -3.40
CA HIS A 332 -23.27 21.84 -3.61
C HIS A 332 -22.57 21.97 -4.99
N LYS A 333 -22.13 20.87 -5.61
CA LYS A 333 -21.49 20.90 -6.93
C LYS A 333 -22.48 21.24 -8.04
N TYR A 334 -23.77 20.96 -7.85
CA TYR A 334 -24.83 21.30 -8.81
C TYR A 334 -25.24 22.77 -8.76
N LEU A 335 -24.76 23.54 -7.77
CA LEU A 335 -25.02 24.98 -7.69
C LEU A 335 -24.52 25.76 -8.91
N PHE A 336 -23.59 25.21 -9.70
CA PHE A 336 -22.99 25.87 -10.86
C PHE A 336 -23.69 25.51 -12.19
N GLY A 337 -24.90 24.95 -12.15
CA GLY A 337 -25.58 24.45 -13.36
C GLY A 337 -24.88 23.21 -13.93
N SER A 338 -24.23 22.45 -13.06
CA SER A 338 -23.36 21.33 -13.42
C SER A 338 -24.15 20.12 -13.91
N VAL A 339 -23.51 19.35 -14.77
CA VAL A 339 -23.96 18.05 -15.25
C VAL A 339 -23.03 16.95 -14.74
N SER A 340 -23.48 15.71 -14.87
CA SER A 340 -22.78 14.53 -14.36
C SER A 340 -22.36 13.59 -15.47
N ARG A 341 -21.18 13.01 -15.34
CA ARG A 341 -20.73 11.84 -16.09
C ARG A 341 -20.36 10.72 -15.14
N ARG A 342 -20.39 9.47 -15.60
CA ARG A 342 -19.97 8.31 -14.80
C ARG A 342 -18.59 7.86 -15.23
N VAL A 343 -17.73 7.66 -14.24
CA VAL A 343 -16.45 6.97 -14.41
C VAL A 343 -16.54 5.57 -13.81
N GLU A 344 -15.76 4.64 -14.35
CA GLU A 344 -15.77 3.24 -13.98
C GLU A 344 -14.35 2.76 -13.69
N ARG A 345 -14.25 1.68 -12.91
CA ARG A 345 -12.99 1.01 -12.61
C ARG A 345 -13.08 -0.41 -13.09
N TYR A 346 -12.01 -0.86 -13.73
CA TYR A 346 -11.91 -2.22 -14.23
C TYR A 346 -10.71 -2.90 -13.58
N ARG A 347 -10.91 -4.15 -13.15
CA ARG A 347 -9.86 -5.01 -12.68
C ARG A 347 -9.82 -6.26 -13.52
N ILE A 348 -8.63 -6.60 -14.00
CA ILE A 348 -8.36 -7.83 -14.75
C ILE A 348 -7.40 -8.66 -13.92
N ASP A 349 -7.90 -9.74 -13.34
CA ASP A 349 -7.09 -10.69 -12.58
C ASP A 349 -6.70 -11.88 -13.45
N THR A 350 -5.51 -12.42 -13.25
CA THR A 350 -5.17 -13.74 -13.82
C THR A 350 -6.09 -14.81 -13.24
N ARG A 351 -6.49 -15.77 -14.07
CA ARG A 351 -7.39 -16.83 -13.61
C ARG A 351 -6.74 -17.78 -12.60
N THR A 352 -5.42 -17.88 -12.61
CA THR A 352 -4.65 -18.66 -11.64
C THR A 352 -4.55 -17.99 -10.26
N GLY A 353 -4.82 -16.68 -10.17
CA GLY A 353 -4.57 -15.89 -8.97
C GLY A 353 -3.09 -15.73 -8.63
N ARG A 354 -2.19 -16.06 -9.57
CA ARG A 354 -0.73 -15.88 -9.50
C ARG A 354 -0.29 -14.92 -10.60
N ASN A 355 0.93 -14.43 -10.52
CA ASN A 355 1.50 -13.68 -11.63
C ASN A 355 1.52 -14.51 -12.93
N LEU A 356 1.38 -13.86 -14.07
CA LEU A 356 1.69 -14.45 -15.37
C LEU A 356 3.12 -15.00 -15.36
N GLY A 357 3.31 -16.18 -15.94
CA GLY A 357 4.58 -16.92 -15.87
C GLY A 357 4.92 -17.52 -14.50
N GLU A 358 4.04 -17.39 -13.50
CA GLU A 358 4.24 -17.85 -12.10
C GLU A 358 5.50 -17.30 -11.42
N GLN A 359 5.98 -16.14 -11.86
CA GLN A 359 7.17 -15.48 -11.32
C GLN A 359 6.89 -14.03 -10.97
N LEU A 360 7.75 -13.44 -10.13
CA LEU A 360 7.72 -12.00 -9.88
C LEU A 360 8.32 -11.25 -11.07
N ASP A 361 7.85 -10.03 -11.29
CA ASP A 361 8.51 -9.14 -12.23
C ASP A 361 9.90 -8.72 -11.68
N PRO A 362 10.98 -8.79 -12.48
CA PRO A 362 12.33 -8.45 -12.03
C PRO A 362 12.44 -7.06 -11.40
N HIS A 363 11.64 -6.08 -11.83
CA HIS A 363 11.68 -4.71 -11.31
C HIS A 363 11.20 -4.60 -9.87
N CYS A 364 10.46 -5.60 -9.36
CA CYS A 364 9.98 -5.57 -7.99
C CYS A 364 10.92 -6.22 -6.97
N LEU A 365 12.04 -6.82 -7.40
CA LEU A 365 12.88 -7.62 -6.51
C LEU A 365 13.46 -6.81 -5.35
N LEU A 366 13.83 -5.54 -5.57
CA LEU A 366 14.31 -4.65 -4.50
C LEU A 366 13.23 -4.40 -3.43
N ILE A 367 11.98 -4.18 -3.86
CA ILE A 367 10.84 -3.95 -2.96
C ILE A 367 10.49 -5.24 -2.21
N ALA A 368 10.45 -6.37 -2.90
CA ALA A 368 10.19 -7.67 -2.30
C ALA A 368 11.27 -8.00 -1.25
N LEU A 369 12.55 -7.77 -1.56
CA LEU A 369 13.67 -7.99 -0.65
C LEU A 369 13.60 -7.13 0.60
N ALA A 370 13.28 -5.83 0.46
CA ALA A 370 13.07 -4.95 1.60
C ALA A 370 11.96 -5.47 2.54
N ARG A 371 10.85 -5.97 1.96
CA ARG A 371 9.74 -6.55 2.73
C ARG A 371 10.09 -7.88 3.38
N VAL A 372 10.86 -8.73 2.71
CA VAL A 372 11.40 -9.97 3.31
C VAL A 372 12.21 -9.65 4.56
N LYS A 373 13.10 -8.64 4.50
CA LYS A 373 13.86 -8.18 5.67
C LYS A 373 12.94 -7.70 6.79
N SER A 374 11.89 -6.94 6.45
CA SER A 374 10.89 -6.51 7.44
C SER A 374 10.13 -7.68 8.07
N LEU A 375 9.74 -8.69 7.27
CA LEU A 375 9.08 -9.91 7.76
C LEU A 375 10.01 -10.72 8.67
N GLN A 376 11.28 -10.87 8.30
CA GLN A 376 12.29 -11.53 9.13
C GLN A 376 12.54 -10.79 10.45
N ALA A 377 12.71 -9.46 10.41
CA ALA A 377 12.86 -8.64 11.61
C ALA A 377 11.61 -8.70 12.50
N ALA A 378 10.44 -8.86 11.87
CA ALA A 378 9.19 -9.14 12.55
C ALA A 378 9.05 -10.61 12.98
N GLY A 379 10.04 -11.49 12.81
CA GLY A 379 9.94 -12.91 13.17
C GLY A 379 8.92 -13.73 12.37
N ASP A 380 8.37 -13.18 11.28
CA ASP A 380 7.49 -13.92 10.35
C ASP A 380 8.35 -14.70 9.34
N LEU A 381 9.02 -15.73 9.87
CA LEU A 381 10.00 -16.51 9.12
C LEU A 381 9.38 -17.29 7.96
N SER A 382 8.12 -17.74 8.10
CA SER A 382 7.43 -18.50 7.08
C SER A 382 7.20 -17.68 5.81
N ASP A 383 6.66 -16.47 5.97
CA ASP A 383 6.38 -15.61 4.84
C ASP A 383 7.65 -14.94 4.29
N ALA A 384 8.64 -14.66 5.13
CA ALA A 384 9.96 -14.21 4.70
C ALA A 384 10.64 -15.28 3.81
N GLU A 385 10.54 -16.56 4.19
CA GLU A 385 11.07 -17.67 3.41
C GLU A 385 10.40 -17.81 2.03
N ILE A 386 9.06 -17.73 1.98
CA ILE A 386 8.30 -17.72 0.73
C ILE A 386 8.81 -16.59 -0.18
N GLY A 387 8.94 -15.39 0.40
CA GLY A 387 9.47 -14.22 -0.30
C GLY A 387 10.88 -14.43 -0.88
N CYS A 388 11.80 -14.97 -0.08
CA CYS A 388 13.15 -15.33 -0.55
C CYS A 388 13.11 -16.32 -1.72
N ARG A 389 12.28 -17.37 -1.64
CA ARG A 389 12.16 -18.35 -2.73
C ARG A 389 11.62 -17.72 -4.01
N GLN A 390 10.66 -16.82 -3.91
CA GLN A 390 10.12 -16.10 -5.08
C GLN A 390 11.18 -15.19 -5.71
N ILE A 391 12.00 -14.49 -4.91
CA ILE A 391 13.11 -13.67 -5.43
C ILE A 391 14.14 -14.56 -6.12
N LEU A 392 14.54 -15.67 -5.50
CA LEU A 392 15.54 -16.61 -6.05
C LEU A 392 15.04 -17.38 -7.27
N ALA A 393 13.72 -17.52 -7.45
CA ALA A 393 13.14 -18.10 -8.67
C ALA A 393 13.36 -17.19 -9.89
N VAL A 394 13.40 -15.88 -9.69
CA VAL A 394 13.65 -14.89 -10.76
C VAL A 394 15.15 -14.61 -10.91
N ALA A 395 15.87 -14.47 -9.79
CA ALA A 395 17.29 -14.18 -9.74
C ALA A 395 18.03 -15.18 -8.83
N PRO A 396 18.40 -16.38 -9.34
CA PRO A 396 19.00 -17.45 -8.54
C PRO A 396 20.31 -17.07 -7.85
N GLU A 397 21.07 -16.15 -8.45
CA GLU A 397 22.37 -15.67 -7.97
C GLU A 397 22.26 -14.41 -7.09
N HIS A 398 21.04 -14.00 -6.70
CA HIS A 398 20.85 -12.80 -5.87
C HIS A 398 21.44 -13.01 -4.46
N ALA A 399 22.68 -12.55 -4.26
CA ALA A 399 23.49 -12.83 -3.08
C ALA A 399 22.79 -12.52 -1.74
N GLU A 400 22.13 -11.36 -1.64
CA GLU A 400 21.46 -10.95 -0.41
C GLU A 400 20.23 -11.81 -0.09
N ALA A 401 19.39 -12.14 -1.08
CA ALA A 401 18.25 -13.04 -0.90
C ALA A 401 18.70 -14.45 -0.53
N LEU A 402 19.82 -14.93 -1.08
CA LEU A 402 20.39 -16.23 -0.75
C LEU A 402 20.90 -16.28 0.69
N ALA A 403 21.57 -15.22 1.16
CA ALA A 403 21.99 -15.09 2.55
C ALA A 403 20.78 -15.09 3.51
N LEU A 404 19.79 -14.23 3.24
CA LEU A 404 18.55 -14.17 4.03
C LEU A 404 17.82 -15.51 4.05
N TYR A 405 17.72 -16.19 2.91
CA TYR A 405 17.09 -17.52 2.84
C TYR A 405 17.79 -18.54 3.75
N ARG A 406 19.12 -18.58 3.74
CA ARG A 406 19.91 -19.46 4.61
C ARG A 406 19.71 -19.12 6.09
N ASP A 407 19.72 -17.84 6.43
CA ASP A 407 19.52 -17.37 7.80
C ASP A 407 18.11 -17.68 8.31
N ILE A 408 17.09 -17.47 7.47
CA ILE A 408 15.68 -17.77 7.80
C ILE A 408 15.49 -19.27 7.95
N ALA A 409 16.04 -20.08 7.04
CA ALA A 409 15.97 -21.54 7.12
C ALA A 409 16.62 -22.05 8.41
N ALA A 410 17.82 -21.57 8.75
CA ALA A 410 18.48 -21.87 10.02
C ALA A 410 17.63 -21.44 11.23
N SER A 411 17.07 -20.21 11.19
CA SER A 411 16.23 -19.67 12.27
C SER A 411 14.94 -20.45 12.47
N ARG A 412 14.31 -20.91 11.38
CA ARG A 412 13.08 -21.72 11.41
C ARG A 412 13.36 -23.12 11.92
N MET A 413 14.49 -23.72 11.54
CA MET A 413 14.96 -24.99 12.10
C MET A 413 15.17 -24.88 13.63
N LEU A 414 15.70 -23.75 14.10
CA LEU A 414 15.83 -23.43 15.52
C LEU A 414 14.47 -23.21 16.20
N TRP A 415 13.53 -22.46 15.59
CA TRP A 415 12.22 -22.14 16.19
C TRP A 415 11.27 -23.36 16.25
N GLN A 416 11.24 -24.17 15.19
CA GLN A 416 10.49 -25.43 15.16
C GLN A 416 11.07 -26.48 16.10
N ALA A 417 12.32 -26.33 16.52
CA ALA A 417 12.91 -27.15 17.57
C ALA A 417 12.48 -26.71 18.99
N ILE A 418 11.84 -25.55 19.16
CA ILE A 418 11.56 -24.92 20.46
C ILE A 418 10.04 -24.79 20.76
N SER A 419 9.15 -24.74 19.76
CA SER A 419 7.68 -24.58 19.94
C SER A 419 6.86 -25.54 19.04
N PRO A 420 6.34 -26.68 19.55
CA PRO A 420 5.64 -27.68 18.72
C PRO A 420 4.15 -27.42 18.46
N ASP A 421 3.48 -26.53 19.21
CA ASP A 421 2.01 -26.52 19.33
C ASP A 421 1.23 -25.51 18.46
N GLU A 422 1.87 -24.75 17.56
CA GLU A 422 1.14 -23.92 16.58
C GLU A 422 1.28 -24.48 15.16
N SER A 423 0.39 -25.43 14.83
CA SER A 423 0.20 -25.90 13.46
C SER A 423 -0.61 -24.88 12.65
N VAL A 424 0.02 -24.19 11.72
CA VAL A 424 -0.66 -23.71 10.50
C VAL A 424 -0.22 -24.60 9.34
N SER A 425 -1.22 -25.26 8.75
CA SER A 425 -1.12 -26.12 7.58
C SER A 425 -0.44 -25.42 6.41
N LEU A 426 0.51 -26.09 5.74
CA LEU A 426 0.43 -26.45 4.31
C LEU A 426 1.71 -27.18 3.83
N LYS A 427 1.53 -28.42 3.37
CA LYS A 427 2.34 -29.21 2.41
C LYS A 427 3.87 -29.09 2.50
N GLY A 428 4.47 -29.93 3.35
CA GLY A 428 5.90 -30.26 3.36
C GLY A 428 6.30 -31.36 4.34
N ALA A 429 5.32 -32.07 4.92
CA ALA A 429 5.52 -32.99 6.04
C ALA A 429 6.53 -34.13 5.75
N ASP A 430 6.61 -34.57 4.49
CA ASP A 430 7.46 -35.70 4.12
C ASP A 430 8.95 -35.35 4.11
N GLN A 431 9.33 -34.19 3.57
CA GLN A 431 10.74 -33.77 3.50
C GLN A 431 11.32 -33.45 4.88
N GLN A 432 10.51 -32.82 5.73
CA GLN A 432 10.91 -32.45 7.07
C GLN A 432 11.00 -33.68 8.02
N ALA A 433 10.16 -34.70 7.81
CA ALA A 433 10.28 -35.97 8.51
C ALA A 433 11.56 -36.73 8.11
N ILE A 434 11.93 -36.68 6.83
CA ILE A 434 13.17 -37.29 6.30
C ILE A 434 14.42 -36.64 6.92
N GLU A 435 14.48 -35.31 6.96
CA GLU A 435 15.62 -34.58 7.52
C GLU A 435 15.78 -34.80 9.03
N ARG A 436 14.67 -34.92 9.77
CA ARG A 436 14.68 -35.25 11.20
C ARG A 436 15.16 -36.67 11.47
N ALA A 437 14.73 -37.65 10.66
CA ALA A 437 15.16 -39.03 10.80
C ALA A 437 16.68 -39.19 10.53
N GLU A 438 17.21 -38.45 9.56
CA GLU A 438 18.65 -38.46 9.27
C GLU A 438 19.46 -37.74 10.37
N ALA A 439 18.96 -36.63 10.92
CA ALA A 439 19.60 -35.97 12.06
C ALA A 439 19.62 -36.86 13.32
N GLU A 440 18.55 -37.63 13.58
CA GLU A 440 18.49 -38.59 14.68
C GLU A 440 19.54 -39.70 14.50
N LYS A 441 19.64 -40.25 13.28
CA LYS A 441 20.63 -41.28 12.92
C LYS A 441 22.06 -40.79 13.13
N GLN A 442 22.35 -39.54 12.75
CA GLN A 442 23.66 -38.93 12.95
C GLN A 442 23.99 -38.73 14.43
N CYS A 443 23.03 -38.30 15.25
CA CYS A 443 23.24 -38.18 16.69
C CYS A 443 23.52 -39.55 17.32
N ARG A 444 22.75 -40.59 16.96
CA ARG A 444 22.98 -41.96 17.46
C ARG A 444 24.35 -42.52 17.05
N ALA A 445 24.80 -42.23 15.82
CA ALA A 445 26.13 -42.62 15.36
C ALA A 445 27.26 -41.89 16.11
N ALA A 446 27.10 -40.59 16.36
CA ALA A 446 28.05 -39.80 17.14
C ALA A 446 28.13 -40.30 18.60
N ILE A 447 26.99 -40.62 19.22
CA ILE A 447 26.92 -41.18 20.57
C ILE A 447 27.55 -42.58 20.64
N ALA A 448 27.40 -43.40 19.59
CA ALA A 448 28.04 -44.71 19.52
C ALA A 448 29.57 -44.61 19.39
N ALA A 449 30.06 -43.60 18.65
CA ALA A 449 31.49 -43.33 18.51
C ALA A 449 32.09 -42.68 19.77
N ASN A 450 31.32 -41.82 20.45
CA ASN A 450 31.70 -41.16 21.68
C ASN A 450 30.49 -41.04 22.63
N PRO A 451 30.34 -41.98 23.59
CA PRO A 451 29.25 -41.95 24.56
C PRO A 451 29.21 -40.73 25.49
N SER A 452 30.28 -39.94 25.52
CA SER A 452 30.41 -38.72 26.33
C SER A 452 30.25 -37.44 25.51
N ASP A 453 29.84 -37.54 24.24
CA ASP A 453 29.52 -36.38 23.39
C ASP A 453 28.22 -35.73 23.86
N PHE A 454 28.34 -34.70 24.71
CA PHE A 454 27.19 -33.98 25.21
C PHE A 454 26.31 -33.43 24.09
N ASP A 455 26.90 -32.84 23.04
CA ASP A 455 26.13 -32.10 22.04
C ASP A 455 25.29 -33.07 21.21
N ALA A 456 25.82 -34.26 20.93
CA ALA A 456 25.06 -35.34 20.29
C ALA A 456 23.95 -35.92 21.18
N VAL A 457 24.23 -36.15 22.47
CA VAL A 457 23.24 -36.66 23.45
C VAL A 457 22.12 -35.64 23.70
N HIS A 458 22.45 -34.36 23.91
CA HIS A 458 21.49 -33.27 24.12
C HIS A 458 20.63 -33.05 22.87
N ARG A 459 21.22 -33.08 21.67
CA ARG A 459 20.50 -32.96 20.40
C ARG A 459 19.58 -34.15 20.14
N LEU A 460 19.99 -35.37 20.49
CA LEU A 460 19.11 -36.55 20.40
C LEU A 460 17.88 -36.40 21.31
N GLY A 461 18.07 -35.93 22.55
CA GLY A 461 16.95 -35.66 23.47
C GLY A 461 15.94 -34.66 22.90
N ILE A 462 16.41 -33.58 22.27
CA ILE A 462 15.53 -32.61 21.59
C ILE A 462 14.78 -33.24 20.41
N LEU A 463 15.46 -34.02 19.56
CA LEU A 463 14.84 -34.67 18.40
C LEU A 463 13.77 -35.69 18.81
N LEU A 464 14.00 -36.46 19.88
CA LEU A 464 13.01 -37.39 20.45
C LEU A 464 11.80 -36.66 21.03
N MET A 465 12.03 -35.51 21.68
CA MET A 465 10.95 -34.66 22.19
C MET A 465 10.06 -34.15 21.04
N LEU A 466 10.66 -33.72 19.92
CA LEU A 466 9.93 -33.26 18.72
C LEU A 466 9.13 -34.36 18.01
N ARG A 467 9.51 -35.63 18.24
CA ARG A 467 8.80 -36.82 17.74
C ARG A 467 7.66 -37.25 18.65
N GLY A 468 7.51 -36.61 19.81
CA GLY A 468 6.51 -36.96 20.83
C GLY A 468 6.95 -38.08 21.78
N GLU A 469 8.19 -38.56 21.68
CA GLU A 469 8.75 -39.62 22.51
C GLU A 469 9.37 -39.03 23.79
N ALA A 470 8.56 -38.32 24.57
CA ALA A 470 9.02 -37.52 25.71
C ALA A 470 9.76 -38.34 26.80
N ARG A 471 9.43 -39.64 26.97
CA ARG A 471 10.13 -40.52 27.93
C ARG A 471 11.54 -40.88 27.49
N GLU A 472 11.74 -41.13 26.19
CA GLU A 472 13.08 -41.39 25.65
C GLU A 472 13.91 -40.11 25.61
N ALA A 473 13.26 -38.98 25.30
CA ALA A 473 13.87 -37.67 25.39
C ALA A 473 14.39 -37.38 26.80
N GLU A 474 13.61 -37.66 27.84
CA GLU A 474 14.01 -37.46 29.23
C GLU A 474 15.27 -38.23 29.59
N VAL A 475 15.38 -39.50 29.16
CA VAL A 475 16.56 -40.35 29.41
C VAL A 475 17.82 -39.72 28.81
N GLU A 476 17.76 -39.27 27.55
CA GLU A 476 18.92 -38.66 26.89
C GLU A 476 19.25 -37.27 27.48
N ILE A 477 18.24 -36.49 27.88
CA ILE A 477 18.49 -35.20 28.53
C ILE A 477 19.06 -35.36 29.95
N MET A 478 18.64 -36.37 30.71
CA MET A 478 19.28 -36.70 31.99
C MET A 478 20.73 -37.13 31.80
N ARG A 479 21.01 -37.94 30.78
CA ARG A 479 22.39 -38.32 30.41
C ARG A 479 23.22 -37.09 29.99
N ALA A 480 22.66 -36.15 29.25
CA ALA A 480 23.34 -34.89 28.94
C ALA A 480 23.67 -34.10 30.22
N LEU A 481 22.76 -34.08 31.19
CA LEU A 481 22.98 -33.44 32.50
C LEU A 481 24.00 -34.17 33.38
N GLU A 482 24.17 -35.50 33.24
CA GLU A 482 25.27 -36.22 33.88
C GLU A 482 26.63 -35.83 33.26
N LEU A 483 26.68 -35.63 31.94
CA LEU A 483 27.89 -35.23 31.23
C LEU A 483 28.27 -33.77 31.49
N ARG A 484 27.29 -32.85 31.52
CA ARG A 484 27.49 -31.43 31.87
C ARG A 484 26.38 -30.95 32.82
N PRO A 485 26.58 -31.07 34.15
CA PRO A 485 25.58 -30.69 35.15
C PRO A 485 25.21 -29.20 35.16
N ASP A 486 26.06 -28.33 34.63
CA ASP A 486 25.88 -26.88 34.62
C ASP A 486 25.46 -26.33 33.24
N SER A 487 24.91 -27.18 32.37
CA SER A 487 24.36 -26.72 31.08
C SER A 487 22.97 -26.11 31.25
N ALA A 488 22.89 -24.77 31.12
CA ALA A 488 21.63 -24.04 31.13
C ALA A 488 20.64 -24.57 30.07
N ALA A 489 21.13 -24.87 28.86
CA ALA A 489 20.31 -25.39 27.77
C ALA A 489 19.70 -26.78 28.08
N ALA A 490 20.47 -27.67 28.71
CA ALA A 490 19.97 -28.99 29.10
C ALA A 490 18.97 -28.90 30.27
N HIS A 491 19.19 -28.02 31.25
CA HIS A 491 18.19 -27.76 32.30
C HIS A 491 16.90 -27.17 31.72
N CYS A 492 16.99 -26.24 30.76
CA CYS A 492 15.82 -25.66 30.10
C CYS A 492 15.02 -26.72 29.32
N THR A 493 15.73 -27.58 28.58
CA THR A 493 15.12 -28.69 27.83
C THR A 493 14.45 -29.70 28.78
N HIS A 494 15.11 -30.04 29.89
CA HIS A 494 14.52 -30.90 30.93
C HIS A 494 13.26 -30.26 31.53
N GLY A 495 13.29 -28.96 31.80
CA GLY A 495 12.10 -28.22 32.26
C GLY A 495 10.93 -28.33 31.27
N ASN A 496 11.21 -28.22 29.97
CA ASN A 496 10.17 -28.38 28.94
C ASN A 496 9.61 -29.81 28.90
N ILE A 497 10.44 -30.84 29.09
CA ILE A 497 10.00 -32.24 29.15
C ILE A 497 9.10 -32.48 30.37
N LEU A 498 9.48 -31.96 31.54
CA LEU A 498 8.66 -32.05 32.76
C LEU A 498 7.33 -31.32 32.59
N ALA A 499 7.33 -30.13 31.96
CA ALA A 499 6.11 -29.41 31.63
C ALA A 499 5.21 -30.20 30.66
N ALA A 500 5.78 -30.93 29.69
CA ALA A 500 5.04 -31.82 28.81
C ALA A 500 4.42 -33.02 29.56
N PHE A 501 5.07 -33.49 30.64
CA PHE A 501 4.48 -34.45 31.59
C PHE A 501 3.51 -33.83 32.59
N ARG A 502 3.26 -32.51 32.49
CA ARG A 502 2.47 -31.72 33.44
C ARG A 502 3.03 -31.71 34.86
N ASP A 503 4.31 -32.01 35.04
CA ASP A 503 5.06 -31.76 36.26
C ASP A 503 5.59 -30.32 36.23
N PHE A 504 4.70 -29.37 36.49
CA PHE A 504 5.01 -27.94 36.39
C PHE A 504 5.90 -27.47 37.53
N GLU A 505 5.78 -28.06 38.72
CA GLU A 505 6.69 -27.82 39.85
C GLU A 505 8.11 -28.27 39.53
N GLY A 506 8.29 -29.48 38.98
CA GLY A 506 9.58 -29.96 38.51
C GLY A 506 10.14 -29.09 37.38
N ALA A 507 9.29 -28.65 36.45
CA ALA A 507 9.68 -27.75 35.38
C ALA A 507 10.21 -26.41 35.90
N ILE A 508 9.54 -25.80 36.89
CA ILE A 508 9.98 -24.55 37.53
C ILE A 508 11.36 -24.71 38.17
N VAL A 509 11.62 -25.82 38.88
CA VAL A 509 12.95 -26.09 39.47
C VAL A 509 14.04 -26.10 38.39
N ARG A 510 13.75 -26.68 37.23
CA ARG A 510 14.70 -26.72 36.10
C ARG A 510 14.86 -25.38 35.39
N TYR A 511 13.79 -24.61 35.24
CA TYR A 511 13.88 -23.24 34.73
C TYR A 511 14.63 -22.32 35.68
N ASP A 512 14.45 -22.46 36.99
CA ASP A 512 15.22 -21.72 37.99
C ASP A 512 16.70 -22.07 37.96
N ARG A 513 17.04 -23.35 37.75
CA ARG A 513 18.43 -23.74 37.53
C ARG A 513 19.00 -23.15 36.23
N THR A 514 18.19 -23.09 35.16
CA THR A 514 18.56 -22.43 33.90
C THR A 514 18.85 -20.95 34.13
N ILE A 515 17.96 -20.24 34.83
CA ILE A 515 18.08 -18.81 35.13
C ILE A 515 19.27 -18.52 36.06
N ALA A 516 19.58 -19.42 37.00
CA ALA A 516 20.75 -19.28 37.86
C ALA A 516 22.08 -19.43 37.09
N LEU A 517 22.10 -20.26 36.05
CA LEU A 517 23.26 -20.48 35.18
C LEU A 517 23.37 -19.42 34.07
N ASP A 518 22.23 -18.95 33.55
CA ASP A 518 22.11 -17.90 32.54
C ASP A 518 20.94 -16.95 32.89
N PRO A 519 21.20 -15.85 33.62
CA PRO A 519 20.17 -14.88 33.99
C PRO A 519 19.52 -14.18 32.80
N SER A 520 20.19 -14.16 31.64
CA SER A 520 19.72 -13.53 30.39
C SER A 520 18.88 -14.47 29.52
N HIS A 521 18.52 -15.66 30.03
CA HIS A 521 17.76 -16.65 29.28
C HIS A 521 16.27 -16.30 29.20
N ALA A 522 15.89 -15.36 28.32
CA ALA A 522 14.52 -14.88 28.17
C ALA A 522 13.49 -16.00 27.96
N VAL A 523 13.86 -17.09 27.28
CA VAL A 523 12.99 -18.26 27.04
C VAL A 523 12.65 -18.98 28.34
N ALA A 524 13.59 -19.12 29.28
CA ALA A 524 13.35 -19.81 30.56
C ALA A 524 12.47 -18.97 31.47
N HIS A 525 12.62 -17.64 31.46
CA HIS A 525 11.70 -16.73 32.16
C HIS A 525 10.27 -16.84 31.60
N ASN A 526 10.10 -16.89 30.27
CA ASN A 526 8.79 -17.12 29.66
C ASN A 526 8.20 -18.51 29.99
N ASN A 527 9.00 -19.57 29.89
CA ASN A 527 8.51 -20.94 30.13
C ASN A 527 8.22 -21.19 31.61
N LYS A 528 8.99 -20.58 32.52
CA LYS A 528 8.65 -20.51 33.94
C LYS A 528 7.32 -19.81 34.17
N GLY A 529 7.06 -18.70 33.47
CA GLY A 529 5.77 -18.01 33.51
C GLY A 529 4.61 -18.91 33.09
N ASN A 530 4.78 -19.69 32.01
CA ASN A 530 3.77 -20.64 31.55
C ASN A 530 3.48 -21.72 32.61
N ALA A 531 4.52 -22.33 33.18
CA ALA A 531 4.39 -23.34 34.22
C ALA A 531 3.69 -22.77 35.49
N LEU A 532 4.05 -21.56 35.91
CA LEU A 532 3.40 -20.87 37.04
C LEU A 532 1.93 -20.56 36.77
N ARG A 533 1.59 -20.15 35.55
CA ARG A 533 0.19 -19.94 35.13
C ARG A 533 -0.61 -21.23 35.22
N HIS A 534 -0.06 -22.37 34.77
CA HIS A 534 -0.73 -23.68 34.87
C HIS A 534 -0.92 -24.16 36.32
N LEU A 535 -0.11 -23.68 37.25
CA LEU A 535 -0.25 -23.91 38.69
C LEU A 535 -1.17 -22.89 39.39
N GLY A 536 -1.81 -21.99 38.64
CA GLY A 536 -2.70 -20.98 39.22
C GLY A 536 -1.96 -19.90 40.01
N ARG A 537 -0.70 -19.59 39.64
CA ARG A 537 0.14 -18.55 40.26
C ARG A 537 0.36 -17.37 39.28
N PRO A 538 -0.69 -16.61 38.92
CA PRO A 538 -0.65 -15.61 37.85
C PRO A 538 0.29 -14.42 38.13
N ASP A 539 0.40 -13.97 39.38
CA ASP A 539 1.29 -12.85 39.75
C ASP A 539 2.77 -13.19 39.53
N GLU A 540 3.16 -14.42 39.87
CA GLU A 540 4.52 -14.91 39.65
C GLU A 540 4.78 -15.20 38.17
N ALA A 541 3.74 -15.60 37.43
CA ALA A 541 3.80 -15.75 35.98
C ALA A 541 4.02 -14.41 35.29
N LEU A 542 3.28 -13.37 35.69
CA LEU A 542 3.42 -11.99 35.19
C LEU A 542 4.85 -11.48 35.41
N ALA A 543 5.38 -11.60 36.63
CA ALA A 543 6.75 -11.21 36.95
C ALA A 543 7.78 -11.96 36.11
N SER A 544 7.50 -13.23 35.75
CA SER A 544 8.37 -14.03 34.89
C SER A 544 8.31 -13.57 33.42
N TYR A 545 7.12 -13.22 32.90
CA TYR A 545 6.99 -12.65 31.55
C TYR A 545 7.62 -11.26 31.45
N GLU A 546 7.47 -10.41 32.46
CA GLU A 546 8.10 -9.08 32.49
C GLU A 546 9.63 -9.17 32.48
N LYS A 547 10.22 -10.13 33.20
CA LYS A 547 11.66 -10.41 33.12
C LYS A 547 12.08 -10.87 31.72
N ALA A 548 11.30 -11.74 31.08
CA ALA A 548 11.56 -12.16 29.70
C ALA A 548 11.54 -10.96 28.73
N LEU A 549 10.63 -10.00 28.92
CA LEU A 549 10.48 -8.80 28.11
C LEU A 549 11.52 -7.71 28.44
N ALA A 550 11.98 -7.61 29.68
CA ALA A 550 13.07 -6.73 30.05
C ALA A 550 14.39 -7.17 29.39
N ILE A 551 14.59 -8.48 29.25
CA ILE A 551 15.74 -9.06 28.55
C ILE A 551 15.58 -8.94 27.03
N ARG A 552 14.36 -9.16 26.50
CA ARG A 552 14.03 -9.11 25.07
C ARG A 552 12.69 -8.37 24.85
N PRO A 553 12.71 -7.04 24.62
CA PRO A 553 11.49 -6.21 24.54
C PRO A 553 10.52 -6.57 23.41
N ASP A 554 11.01 -7.19 22.34
CA ASP A 554 10.24 -7.64 21.18
C ASP A 554 9.83 -9.13 21.26
N TYR A 555 9.96 -9.77 22.43
CA TYR A 555 9.62 -11.19 22.59
C TYR A 555 8.11 -11.41 22.54
N ARG A 556 7.57 -11.59 21.33
CA ARG A 556 6.13 -11.70 21.06
C ARG A 556 5.41 -12.76 21.86
N GLN A 557 6.05 -13.91 22.12
CA GLN A 557 5.44 -14.97 22.91
C GLN A 557 5.24 -14.53 24.37
N ALA A 558 6.22 -13.85 24.97
CA ALA A 558 6.08 -13.29 26.31
C ALA A 558 5.09 -12.11 26.34
N LEU A 559 4.99 -11.31 25.27
CA LEU A 559 3.94 -10.28 25.13
C LEU A 559 2.54 -10.90 25.09
N ALA A 560 2.35 -11.95 24.30
CA ALA A 560 1.07 -12.66 24.17
C ALA A 560 0.69 -13.40 25.47
N ASN A 561 1.63 -14.12 26.09
CA ASN A 561 1.39 -14.81 27.36
C ASN A 561 1.10 -13.84 28.51
N ARG A 562 1.73 -12.66 28.49
CA ARG A 562 1.42 -11.56 29.42
C ARG A 562 0.02 -11.00 29.16
N ALA A 563 -0.35 -10.72 27.90
CA ALA A 563 -1.68 -10.23 27.54
C ALA A 563 -2.78 -11.22 27.94
N ALA A 564 -2.55 -12.52 27.73
CA ALA A 564 -3.47 -13.58 28.10
C ALA A 564 -3.70 -13.74 29.62
N LEU A 565 -2.87 -13.14 30.48
CA LEU A 565 -3.15 -13.05 31.92
C LEU A 565 -4.19 -11.95 32.24
N PHE A 566 -4.27 -10.90 31.42
CA PHE A 566 -5.21 -9.79 31.60
C PHE A 566 -6.55 -10.06 30.90
N ASP A 567 -6.55 -10.77 29.78
CA ASP A 567 -7.78 -11.20 29.09
C ASP A 567 -8.63 -12.19 29.93
N ALA A 568 -8.05 -12.82 30.96
CA ALA A 568 -8.77 -13.71 31.87
C ALA A 568 -9.60 -12.96 32.95
N GLU A 569 -9.39 -11.64 33.11
CA GLU A 569 -10.21 -10.77 33.98
C GLU A 569 -11.20 -9.88 33.20
N ASP A 570 -11.07 -9.77 31.87
CA ASP A 570 -11.83 -8.84 31.01
C ASP A 570 -12.91 -9.51 30.13
N ASP A 571 -13.69 -10.45 30.70
CA ASP A 571 -14.82 -11.13 30.02
C ASP A 571 -16.07 -10.24 29.85
N ILE A 572 -15.87 -8.94 29.62
CA ILE A 572 -16.92 -7.99 29.22
C ILE A 572 -16.31 -6.98 28.24
N LEU A 573 -16.25 -7.31 26.94
CA LEU A 573 -16.54 -6.40 25.81
C LEU A 573 -16.48 -7.18 24.46
N PRO A 574 -17.40 -6.94 23.50
CA PRO A 574 -17.53 -7.72 22.27
C PRO A 574 -16.56 -7.28 21.14
N PRO A 575 -16.39 -8.11 20.09
CA PRO A 575 -15.22 -8.10 19.21
C PRO A 575 -15.20 -6.98 18.18
N ILE A 576 -14.01 -6.39 17.97
CA ILE A 576 -13.74 -5.46 16.87
C ILE A 576 -13.62 -6.25 15.56
N ASN A 577 -14.59 -6.04 14.67
CA ASN A 577 -14.59 -6.48 13.29
C ASN A 577 -14.17 -5.29 12.38
N GLN A 578 -13.34 -5.58 11.36
CA GLN A 578 -12.90 -4.72 10.22
C GLN A 578 -11.90 -3.61 10.60
N VAL A 579 -10.87 -3.23 9.81
CA VAL A 579 -10.75 -2.93 8.37
C VAL A 579 -9.25 -2.88 8.00
N SER A 580 -8.82 -3.34 6.82
CA SER A 580 -7.57 -2.85 6.20
C SER A 580 -7.88 -2.26 4.82
N ARG A 581 -7.58 -0.97 4.68
CA ARG A 581 -8.04 -0.02 3.66
C ARG A 581 -6.85 0.56 2.88
N PHE A 582 -5.88 -0.25 2.47
CA PHE A 582 -4.78 0.20 1.59
C PHE A 582 -4.29 -0.94 0.69
N PRO A 583 -3.75 -0.66 -0.52
CA PRO A 583 -2.71 -1.55 -1.06
C PRO A 583 -1.57 -1.61 -0.05
N LEU A 584 -0.96 -2.78 0.13
CA LEU A 584 0.07 -3.09 1.14
C LEU A 584 1.39 -2.31 1.01
N ASN A 585 1.40 -1.12 0.39
CA ASN A 585 2.60 -0.42 -0.11
C ASN A 585 2.73 1.03 0.34
N VAL A 586 2.21 1.37 1.52
CA VAL A 586 2.65 2.56 2.28
C VAL A 586 3.07 2.13 3.68
#